data_AF-A0A4Z1I813-F1
#
_entry.id   AF-A0A4Z1I813-F1
#
_cell.length_a   1.000
_cell.length_b   1.000
_cell.length_c   1.000
_cell.angle_alpha   90.00
_cell.angle_beta   90.00
_cell.angle_gamma   90.00
#
_symmetry.space_group_name_H-M   'P 1'
#
loop_
_entity.id
_entity.type
_entity.pdbx_description
1 polymer ?
#
loop_
_entity_poly.entity_id
_entity_poly.type
_entity_poly.pdbx_seq_one_letter_code
_entity_poly.pdbx_strand_id
1 'polypeptide(L)'
;MHHSIWEILLHNAINVSSADDVIAGLKFATENKVRITIKNTGHDYIGRSNGEGSLALWTHNLKDISFLDYTSTNYTGPAVKVGAGVQFFEAYEIAAENGLRVVGGFCPNVGMAGGYVQGGGHGPLGATYGLSADNALEFEVVTADGRHLIATLTETRIFAGHLAVTEEAHTPW
;
A
#
# COMPACT_ATOMS: atom_id res chain seq x y z
N MET A 1 -35.38 7.52 15.84
CA MET A 1 -34.04 7.98 15.40
C MET A 1 -33.46 6.87 14.54
N HIS A 2 -33.41 7.09 13.23
CA HIS A 2 -32.87 6.14 12.26
C HIS A 2 -31.36 6.41 12.21
N HIS A 3 -30.56 5.63 12.92
CA HIS A 3 -29.10 5.70 12.75
C HIS A 3 -28.79 5.06 11.40
N SER A 4 -28.24 5.86 10.48
CA SER A 4 -27.79 5.35 9.20
C SER A 4 -26.58 4.42 9.45
N ILE A 5 -26.52 3.31 8.74
CA ILE A 5 -25.46 2.28 8.87
C ILE A 5 -24.05 2.82 8.51
N TRP A 6 -23.96 4.10 8.18
CA TRP A 6 -22.77 4.81 7.74
C TRP A 6 -22.10 5.65 8.85
N GLU A 7 -22.73 5.81 10.02
CA GLU A 7 -22.24 6.71 11.10
C GLU A 7 -21.55 6.01 12.29
N ILE A 8 -21.31 4.69 12.26
CA ILE A 8 -20.77 3.96 13.43
C ILE A 8 -19.24 3.86 13.50
N LEU A 9 -18.48 4.24 12.47
CA LEU A 9 -17.05 3.90 12.44
C LEU A 9 -16.19 5.16 12.34
N LEU A 10 -15.59 5.59 13.46
CA LEU A 10 -14.24 6.22 13.59
C LEU A 10 -14.07 7.05 14.89
N HIS A 11 -14.38 6.50 16.06
CA HIS A 11 -13.92 7.12 17.32
C HIS A 11 -12.53 6.62 17.77
N ASN A 12 -12.00 5.54 17.17
CA ASN A 12 -10.72 4.93 17.57
C ASN A 12 -9.83 4.63 16.34
N ALA A 13 -9.19 5.66 15.77
CA ALA A 13 -8.18 5.48 14.74
C ALA A 13 -6.90 6.25 15.07
N ILE A 14 -5.77 5.59 14.86
CA ILE A 14 -4.46 6.24 14.85
C ILE A 14 -4.23 6.73 13.42
N ASN A 15 -4.09 8.04 13.26
CA ASN A 15 -3.59 8.63 12.03
C ASN A 15 -2.08 8.34 11.95
N VAL A 16 -1.71 7.31 11.20
CA VAL A 16 -0.32 6.85 11.11
C VAL A 16 0.48 7.83 10.28
N SER A 17 1.52 8.40 10.88
CA SER A 17 2.50 9.28 10.24
C SER A 17 3.90 8.64 10.13
N SER A 18 4.16 7.58 10.89
CA SER A 18 5.43 6.86 10.90
C SER A 18 5.29 5.41 11.37
N ALA A 19 6.37 4.63 11.26
CA ALA A 19 6.43 3.28 11.84
C ALA A 19 6.21 3.29 13.37
N ASP A 20 6.64 4.33 14.08
CA ASP A 20 6.50 4.44 15.53
C ASP A 20 5.02 4.51 15.96
N ASP A 21 4.16 5.16 15.19
CA ASP A 21 2.71 5.20 15.44
C ASP A 21 2.10 3.80 15.34
N VAL A 22 2.55 3.00 14.38
CA VAL A 22 2.12 1.60 14.20
C VAL A 22 2.59 0.76 15.38
N ILE A 23 3.86 0.88 15.76
CA ILE A 23 4.45 0.14 16.88
C ILE A 23 3.72 0.48 18.20
N ALA A 24 3.48 1.77 18.45
CA ALA A 24 2.74 2.24 19.62
C ALA A 24 1.29 1.73 19.62
N GLY A 25 0.62 1.76 18.47
CA GLY A 25 -0.74 1.25 18.30
C GLY A 25 -0.84 -0.26 18.55
N LEU A 26 0.11 -1.05 18.02
CA LEU A 26 0.21 -2.49 18.25
C LEU A 26 0.43 -2.78 19.74
N LYS A 27 1.40 -2.10 20.37
CA LYS A 27 1.69 -2.24 21.79
C LYS A 27 0.46 -1.96 22.65
N PHE A 28 -0.21 -0.82 22.42
CA PHE A 28 -1.43 -0.45 23.13
C PHE A 28 -2.52 -1.52 22.96
N ALA A 29 -2.74 -1.98 21.74
CA ALA A 29 -3.77 -2.98 21.46
C ALA A 29 -3.46 -4.33 22.13
N THR A 30 -2.20 -4.76 22.14
CA THR A 30 -1.78 -5.97 22.86
C THR A 30 -1.99 -5.84 24.37
N GLU A 31 -1.55 -4.73 24.98
CA GLU A 31 -1.67 -4.49 26.42
C GLU A 31 -3.14 -4.41 26.87
N ASN A 32 -4.00 -3.84 26.04
CA ASN A 32 -5.41 -3.59 26.37
C ASN A 32 -6.39 -4.62 25.74
N LYS A 33 -5.87 -5.65 25.06
CA LYS A 33 -6.67 -6.67 24.37
C LYS A 33 -7.68 -6.07 23.38
N VAL A 34 -7.29 -5.02 22.69
CA VAL A 34 -8.11 -4.35 21.67
C VAL A 34 -7.84 -4.98 20.30
N ARG A 35 -8.89 -5.21 19.52
CA ARG A 35 -8.74 -5.69 18.13
C ARG A 35 -8.09 -4.60 17.28
N ILE A 36 -7.09 -4.96 16.47
CA ILE A 36 -6.54 -4.08 15.43
C ILE A 36 -7.31 -4.26 14.13
N THR A 37 -7.52 -3.15 13.43
CA THR A 37 -7.84 -3.14 12.00
C THR A 37 -6.85 -2.25 11.26
N ILE A 38 -6.58 -2.55 9.98
CA ILE A 38 -5.71 -1.73 9.14
C ILE A 38 -6.58 -1.12 8.05
N LYS A 39 -6.59 0.22 7.96
CA LYS A 39 -7.38 0.94 6.97
C LYS A 39 -6.49 1.82 6.12
N ASN A 40 -6.54 1.59 4.81
CA ASN A 40 -6.04 2.53 3.82
C ASN A 40 -7.21 3.41 3.33
N THR A 41 -7.72 3.14 2.11
CA THR A 41 -8.79 3.92 1.48
C THR A 41 -10.21 3.47 1.87
N GLY A 42 -10.36 2.24 2.38
CA GLY A 42 -11.67 1.64 2.65
C GLY A 42 -12.32 0.95 1.45
N HIS A 43 -11.61 0.75 0.34
CA HIS A 43 -12.08 0.06 -0.88
C HIS A 43 -12.34 -1.45 -0.73
N ASP A 44 -12.23 -2.01 0.47
CA ASP A 44 -12.38 -3.45 0.67
C ASP A 44 -13.86 -3.87 0.63
N TYR A 45 -14.23 -4.64 -0.39
CA TYR A 45 -15.62 -5.06 -0.60
C TYR A 45 -16.17 -6.07 0.42
N ILE A 46 -15.30 -6.72 1.19
CA ILE A 46 -15.68 -7.73 2.18
C ILE A 46 -15.41 -7.28 3.63
N GLY A 47 -15.14 -6.00 3.84
CA GLY A 47 -15.02 -5.38 5.16
C GLY A 47 -13.73 -5.67 5.94
N ARG A 48 -12.67 -6.19 5.31
CA ARG A 48 -11.38 -6.51 5.98
C ARG A 48 -10.69 -5.29 6.58
N SER A 49 -10.97 -4.08 6.07
CA SER A 49 -10.43 -2.82 6.60
C SER A 49 -11.27 -2.22 7.74
N ASN A 50 -12.29 -2.93 8.23
CA ASN A 50 -13.21 -2.47 9.25
C ASN A 50 -13.37 -3.51 10.37
N GLY A 51 -13.85 -3.07 11.53
CA GLY A 51 -14.12 -3.95 12.65
C GLY A 51 -14.75 -3.19 13.80
N GLU A 52 -15.91 -3.66 14.26
CA GLU A 52 -16.55 -3.11 15.45
C GLU A 52 -15.63 -3.26 16.67
N GLY A 53 -15.56 -2.20 17.49
CA GLY A 53 -14.72 -2.16 18.68
C GLY A 53 -13.21 -2.23 18.42
N SER A 54 -12.77 -2.08 17.17
CA SER A 54 -11.34 -2.10 16.83
C SER A 54 -10.68 -0.74 16.96
N LEU A 55 -9.36 -0.76 17.17
CA LEU A 55 -8.46 0.36 16.95
C LEU A 55 -7.92 0.28 15.53
N ALA A 56 -8.27 1.26 14.70
CA ALA A 56 -7.82 1.30 13.32
C ALA A 56 -6.43 1.95 13.22
N LEU A 57 -5.49 1.27 12.57
CA LEU A 57 -4.27 1.87 12.05
C LEU A 57 -4.60 2.46 10.68
N TRP A 58 -4.76 3.78 10.61
CA TRP A 58 -5.16 4.47 9.39
C TRP A 58 -3.93 5.00 8.65
N THR A 59 -3.57 4.32 7.56
CA THR A 59 -2.33 4.57 6.79
C THR A 59 -2.49 5.56 5.65
N HIS A 60 -3.69 6.12 5.46
CA HIS A 60 -4.04 6.92 4.29
C HIS A 60 -3.16 8.15 4.09
N ASN A 61 -2.64 8.75 5.16
CA ASN A 61 -1.84 9.97 5.09
C ASN A 61 -0.33 9.72 4.87
N LEU A 62 0.10 8.46 4.74
CA LEU A 62 1.45 8.12 4.30
C LEU A 62 1.55 8.29 2.77
N LYS A 63 1.83 9.53 2.34
CA LYS A 63 1.74 9.97 0.94
C LYS A 63 3.08 10.18 0.23
N ASP A 64 4.19 9.80 0.87
CA ASP A 64 5.51 9.97 0.26
C ASP A 64 5.64 9.18 -1.04
N ILE A 65 6.21 9.81 -2.07
CA ILE A 65 6.49 9.20 -3.37
C ILE A 65 7.90 9.62 -3.76
N SER A 66 8.76 8.66 -4.09
CA SER A 66 10.12 8.94 -4.55
C SER A 66 10.55 7.94 -5.63
N PHE A 67 11.14 8.46 -6.70
CA PHE A 67 11.73 7.66 -7.77
C PHE A 67 13.21 7.40 -7.48
N LEU A 68 13.67 6.21 -7.88
CA LEU A 68 15.04 5.78 -7.68
C LEU A 68 15.47 4.80 -8.77
N ASP A 69 16.77 4.80 -9.08
CA ASP A 69 17.37 3.70 -9.82
C ASP A 69 17.59 2.53 -8.86
N TYR A 70 16.84 1.46 -9.05
CA TYR A 70 16.88 0.29 -8.18
C TYR A 70 17.74 -0.81 -8.80
N THR A 71 18.54 -1.45 -7.97
CA THR A 71 19.40 -2.57 -8.38
C THR A 71 19.31 -3.70 -7.37
N SER A 72 18.97 -4.89 -7.86
CA SER A 72 18.97 -6.14 -7.11
C SER A 72 19.35 -7.29 -8.06
N THR A 73 19.47 -8.50 -7.52
CA THR A 73 19.74 -9.71 -8.31
C THR A 73 18.66 -10.00 -9.35
N ASN A 74 17.42 -9.55 -9.13
CA ASN A 74 16.27 -9.89 -9.98
C ASN A 74 15.76 -8.72 -10.84
N TYR A 75 16.20 -7.50 -10.55
CA TYR A 75 15.73 -6.29 -11.25
C TYR A 75 16.79 -5.20 -11.21
N THR A 76 17.03 -4.54 -12.34
CA THR A 76 17.82 -3.32 -12.45
C THR A 76 17.07 -2.37 -13.37
N GLY A 77 16.77 -1.17 -12.88
CA GLY A 77 15.98 -0.19 -13.62
C GLY A 77 15.30 0.82 -12.70
N PRO A 78 14.49 1.72 -13.26
CA PRO A 78 13.79 2.72 -12.47
C PRO A 78 12.72 2.05 -11.58
N ALA A 79 12.57 2.54 -10.36
CA ALA A 79 11.54 2.09 -9.42
C ALA A 79 10.89 3.28 -8.72
N VAL A 80 9.70 3.06 -8.17
CA VAL A 80 9.02 4.02 -7.30
C VAL A 80 8.83 3.43 -5.90
N LYS A 81 9.30 4.16 -4.89
CA LYS A 81 8.91 3.96 -3.50
C LYS A 81 7.66 4.79 -3.24
N VAL A 82 6.62 4.13 -2.72
CA VAL A 82 5.34 4.78 -2.40
C VAL A 82 4.97 4.52 -0.94
N GLY A 83 4.46 5.54 -0.27
CA GLY A 83 3.86 5.43 1.05
C GLY A 83 2.60 4.58 1.01
N ALA A 84 2.28 3.94 2.14
CA ALA A 84 1.15 3.01 2.23
C ALA A 84 -0.22 3.64 1.91
N GLY A 85 -0.32 4.98 1.97
CA GLY A 85 -1.53 5.75 1.70
C GLY A 85 -1.67 6.23 0.26
N VAL A 86 -0.62 6.07 -0.57
CA VAL A 86 -0.63 6.52 -1.97
C VAL A 86 -1.72 5.80 -2.77
N GLN A 87 -2.52 6.58 -3.48
CA GLN A 87 -3.59 6.14 -4.37
C GLN A 87 -3.12 6.21 -5.82
N PHE A 88 -3.80 5.49 -6.71
CA PHE A 88 -3.38 5.39 -8.10
C PHE A 88 -3.33 6.72 -8.83
N PHE A 89 -4.25 7.66 -8.59
CA PHE A 89 -4.18 8.96 -9.25
C PHE A 89 -2.87 9.71 -8.93
N GLU A 90 -2.40 9.65 -7.67
CA GLU A 90 -1.16 10.29 -7.23
C GLU A 90 0.04 9.62 -7.90
N ALA A 91 0.08 8.28 -7.92
CA ALA A 91 1.17 7.54 -8.53
C ALA A 91 1.21 7.70 -10.06
N TYR A 92 0.05 7.73 -10.73
CA TYR A 92 -0.05 7.91 -12.19
C TYR A 92 0.40 9.30 -12.62
N GLU A 93 -0.02 10.33 -11.90
CA GLU A 93 0.34 11.72 -12.19
C GLU A 93 1.86 11.89 -12.16
N ILE A 94 2.51 11.51 -11.06
CA ILE A 94 3.96 11.69 -10.91
C ILE A 94 4.75 10.75 -11.83
N ALA A 95 4.28 9.52 -12.07
CA ALA A 95 4.93 8.64 -13.05
C ALA A 95 4.90 9.25 -14.46
N ALA A 96 3.75 9.79 -14.88
CA ALA A 96 3.62 10.44 -16.18
C ALA A 96 4.53 11.67 -16.32
N GLU A 97 4.66 12.49 -15.27
CA GLU A 97 5.59 13.64 -15.23
C GLU A 97 7.06 13.23 -15.43
N ASN A 98 7.41 11.99 -15.07
CA ASN A 98 8.76 11.45 -15.21
C ASN A 98 8.93 10.58 -16.47
N GLY A 99 7.94 10.53 -17.37
CA GLY A 99 8.00 9.70 -18.58
C GLY A 99 7.94 8.19 -18.30
N LEU A 100 7.39 7.81 -17.14
CA LEU A 100 7.33 6.45 -16.63
C LEU A 100 5.88 5.97 -16.54
N ARG A 101 5.72 4.65 -16.43
CA ARG A 101 4.44 3.99 -16.19
C ARG A 101 4.54 3.13 -14.94
N VAL A 102 3.46 3.09 -14.16
CA VAL A 102 3.28 2.20 -13.01
C VAL A 102 2.16 1.21 -13.28
N VAL A 103 2.36 -0.06 -12.94
CA VAL A 103 1.31 -1.07 -13.05
C VAL A 103 0.29 -0.86 -11.93
N GLY A 104 -0.98 -0.71 -12.28
CA GLY A 104 -2.02 -0.36 -11.31
C GLY A 104 -3.45 -0.62 -11.79
N GLY A 105 -4.40 -0.29 -10.91
CA GLY A 105 -5.82 -0.55 -11.13
C GLY A 105 -6.52 0.55 -11.93
N PHE A 106 -7.69 0.24 -12.49
CA PHE A 106 -8.48 1.23 -13.23
C PHE A 106 -9.08 2.32 -12.31
N CYS A 107 -9.51 1.96 -11.10
CA CYS A 107 -10.12 2.91 -10.17
C CYS A 107 -9.06 3.80 -9.53
N PRO A 108 -9.04 5.13 -9.82
CA PRO A 108 -7.95 6.02 -9.44
C PRO A 108 -7.80 6.19 -7.92
N ASN A 109 -8.89 6.06 -7.17
CA ASN A 109 -8.92 6.26 -5.73
C ASN A 109 -8.60 4.98 -4.91
N VAL A 110 -8.22 3.87 -5.55
CA VAL A 110 -7.74 2.68 -4.84
C VAL A 110 -6.32 2.93 -4.34
N GLY A 111 -6.03 2.47 -3.12
CA GLY A 111 -4.70 2.58 -2.51
C GLY A 111 -3.73 1.57 -3.10
N MET A 112 -2.67 2.07 -3.73
CA MET A 112 -1.68 1.31 -4.49
C MET A 112 -0.96 0.29 -3.59
N ALA A 113 -0.27 0.76 -2.55
CA ALA A 113 0.49 -0.06 -1.60
C ALA A 113 -0.38 -0.73 -0.51
N GLY A 114 -1.70 -0.72 -0.67
CA GLY A 114 -2.64 -1.36 0.24
C GLY A 114 -2.98 -2.80 -0.17
N GLY A 115 -4.22 -3.20 0.15
CA GLY A 115 -4.74 -4.52 -0.20
C GLY A 115 -4.80 -4.83 -1.70
N TYR A 116 -4.58 -3.84 -2.57
CA TYR A 116 -4.56 -4.03 -4.02
C TYR A 116 -3.31 -4.80 -4.48
N VAL A 117 -2.09 -4.28 -4.23
CA VAL A 117 -0.84 -5.00 -4.53
C VAL A 117 -0.75 -6.29 -3.70
N GLN A 118 -1.08 -6.22 -2.41
CA GLN A 118 -1.01 -7.38 -1.51
C GLN A 118 -2.00 -8.50 -1.89
N GLY A 119 -3.05 -8.18 -2.65
CA GLY A 119 -4.05 -9.12 -3.14
C GLY A 119 -3.83 -9.57 -4.59
N GLY A 120 -2.74 -9.16 -5.24
CA GLY A 120 -2.46 -9.43 -6.66
C GLY A 120 -2.48 -8.15 -7.49
N GLY A 121 -3.67 -7.56 -7.67
CA GLY A 121 -3.85 -6.30 -8.38
C GLY A 121 -3.80 -6.44 -9.91
N HIS A 122 -4.98 -6.48 -10.55
CA HIS A 122 -5.12 -6.56 -12.01
C HIS A 122 -5.43 -5.20 -12.63
N GLY A 123 -4.97 -4.96 -13.85
CA GLY A 123 -5.24 -3.70 -14.53
C GLY A 123 -4.96 -3.73 -16.03
N PRO A 124 -5.14 -2.58 -16.70
CA PRO A 124 -4.99 -2.44 -18.16
C PRO A 124 -3.61 -2.86 -18.67
N LEU A 125 -2.60 -2.66 -17.84
CA LEU A 125 -1.20 -2.97 -18.13
C LEU A 125 -0.83 -4.44 -17.87
N GLY A 126 -1.76 -5.25 -17.35
CA GLY A 126 -1.47 -6.60 -16.88
C GLY A 126 -1.06 -7.59 -17.98
N ALA A 127 -1.56 -7.42 -19.20
CA ALA A 127 -1.18 -8.28 -20.32
C ALA A 127 0.30 -8.11 -20.73
N THR A 128 0.89 -6.95 -20.46
CA THR A 128 2.28 -6.62 -20.83
C THR A 128 3.24 -6.77 -19.66
N TYR A 129 2.82 -6.37 -18.45
CA TYR A 129 3.71 -6.25 -17.29
C TYR A 129 3.30 -7.14 -16.09
N GLY A 130 2.28 -7.98 -16.23
CA GLY A 130 1.81 -8.86 -15.15
C GLY A 130 0.97 -8.13 -14.10
N LEU A 131 0.71 -8.80 -12.98
CA LEU A 131 -0.04 -8.24 -11.87
C LEU A 131 0.79 -7.19 -11.12
N SER A 132 0.13 -6.32 -10.35
CA SER A 132 0.86 -5.33 -9.53
C SER A 132 1.73 -6.00 -8.46
N ALA A 133 1.34 -7.18 -7.97
CA ALA A 133 2.16 -8.02 -7.11
C ALA A 133 3.44 -8.54 -7.80
N ASP A 134 3.41 -8.77 -9.12
CA ASP A 134 4.59 -9.25 -9.87
C ASP A 134 5.64 -8.14 -10.04
N ASN A 135 5.21 -6.87 -9.93
CA ASN A 135 6.07 -5.70 -10.04
C ASN A 135 6.63 -5.25 -8.68
N ALA A 136 6.39 -6.00 -7.62
CA ALA A 136 6.63 -5.62 -6.24
C ALA A 136 8.06 -6.04 -5.79
N LEU A 137 8.93 -5.08 -5.46
CA LEU A 137 10.36 -5.27 -5.14
C LEU A 137 10.63 -5.43 -3.63
N GLU A 138 10.15 -4.51 -2.77
CA GLU A 138 10.34 -4.58 -1.30
C GLU A 138 9.15 -4.03 -0.51
N PHE A 139 8.68 -4.60 0.61
CA PHE A 139 7.82 -3.81 1.53
C PHE A 139 8.57 -3.36 2.77
N GLU A 140 8.40 -2.10 3.13
CA GLU A 140 8.69 -1.59 4.45
C GLU A 140 7.50 -1.91 5.39
N VAL A 141 7.70 -2.75 6.40
CA VAL A 141 6.63 -3.31 7.24
C VAL A 141 6.94 -3.21 8.72
N VAL A 142 5.89 -3.08 9.53
CA VAL A 142 5.96 -3.34 10.97
C VAL A 142 5.27 -4.67 11.25
N THR A 143 6.00 -5.60 11.87
CA THR A 143 5.47 -6.91 12.26
C THR A 143 4.63 -6.83 13.54
N ALA A 144 3.84 -7.86 13.82
CA ALA A 144 2.97 -7.89 15.00
C ALA A 144 3.72 -7.77 16.35
N ASP A 145 4.99 -8.17 16.39
CA ASP A 145 5.90 -8.00 17.53
C ASP A 145 6.64 -6.65 17.52
N GLY A 146 6.27 -5.71 16.64
CA GLY A 146 6.76 -4.34 16.62
C GLY A 146 8.12 -4.14 15.96
N ARG A 147 8.61 -5.10 15.16
CA ARG A 147 9.87 -4.92 14.41
C ARG A 147 9.58 -4.18 13.11
N HIS A 148 10.38 -3.15 12.85
CA HIS A 148 10.38 -2.43 11.58
C HIS A 148 11.40 -3.07 10.62
N LEU A 149 10.91 -3.63 9.51
CA LEU A 149 11.70 -4.44 8.58
C LEU A 149 11.47 -3.99 7.13
N ILE A 150 12.46 -4.26 6.29
CA ILE A 150 12.30 -4.24 4.84
C ILE A 150 12.25 -5.69 4.38
N ALA A 151 11.13 -6.10 3.79
CA ALA A 151 10.93 -7.43 3.23
C ALA A 151 11.25 -7.42 1.74
N THR A 152 12.34 -8.09 1.35
CA THR A 152 12.78 -8.27 -0.03
C THR A 152 12.71 -9.75 -0.42
N LEU A 153 12.79 -10.05 -1.73
CA LEU A 153 12.82 -11.44 -2.24
C LEU A 153 13.92 -12.32 -1.62
N THR A 154 15.01 -11.71 -1.14
CA THR A 154 16.18 -12.42 -0.62
C THR A 154 16.22 -12.53 0.90
N GLU A 155 15.61 -11.60 1.64
CA GLU A 155 15.78 -11.51 3.09
C GLU A 155 14.59 -12.05 3.91
N THR A 156 13.38 -12.15 3.36
CA THR A 156 12.23 -12.57 4.18
C THR A 156 11.12 -13.23 3.36
N ARG A 157 10.58 -14.36 3.84
CA ARG A 157 9.36 -15.01 3.30
C ARG A 157 8.08 -14.25 3.72
N ILE A 158 8.05 -12.94 3.49
CA ILE A 158 6.87 -12.09 3.68
C ILE A 158 6.73 -11.30 2.38
N PHE A 159 5.61 -11.50 1.69
CA PHE A 159 5.29 -10.91 0.38
C PHE A 159 5.51 -9.39 0.40
N ALA A 160 6.08 -8.80 -0.69
CA ALA A 160 6.83 -7.52 -0.83
C ALA A 160 6.15 -6.45 -1.75
N GLY A 161 6.56 -5.15 -1.72
CA GLY A 161 6.11 -4.11 -2.70
C GLY A 161 6.58 -2.64 -2.56
N HIS A 162 7.69 -2.37 -3.25
CA HIS A 162 8.05 -1.18 -4.00
C HIS A 162 7.66 -1.51 -5.43
N LEU A 163 7.18 -0.60 -6.27
CA LEU A 163 6.74 -1.00 -7.60
C LEU A 163 7.82 -0.67 -8.64
N ALA A 164 8.17 -1.66 -9.45
CA ALA A 164 8.96 -1.45 -10.66
C ALA A 164 8.18 -0.48 -11.56
N VAL A 165 8.88 0.51 -12.10
CA VAL A 165 8.32 1.43 -13.10
C VAL A 165 9.03 1.18 -14.42
N THR A 166 8.33 1.39 -15.52
CA THR A 166 8.89 1.12 -16.85
C THR A 166 8.88 2.39 -17.69
N GLU A 167 9.91 2.53 -18.53
CA GLU A 167 10.04 3.63 -19.49
C GLU A 167 9.01 3.53 -20.62
N GLU A 168 8.80 4.66 -21.29
CA GLU A 168 7.89 4.81 -22.40
C GLU A 168 8.27 3.91 -23.59
N ALA A 169 7.48 2.85 -23.83
CA ALA A 169 7.44 2.26 -25.16
C ALA A 169 6.87 3.31 -26.12
N HIS A 170 7.74 3.85 -27.00
CA HIS A 170 7.37 4.62 -28.16
C HIS A 170 6.60 3.70 -29.11
N THR A 171 5.28 3.59 -28.93
CA THR A 171 4.41 2.88 -29.87
C THR A 171 3.82 3.91 -30.84
N PRO A 172 4.12 3.82 -32.15
CA PRO A 172 3.51 4.67 -33.14
C PRO A 172 2.09 4.15 -33.41
N TRP A 173 1.10 4.75 -32.74
CA TRP A 173 -0.28 4.72 -33.18
C TRP A 173 -0.83 6.14 -33.07
#